data_AF-A0A1W1GX76-F1
#
_entry.id   AF-A0A1W1GX76-F1
#
_cell.length_a   1.000
_cell.length_b   1.000
_cell.length_c   1.000
_cell.angle_alpha   90.00
_cell.angle_beta   90.00
_cell.angle_gamma   90.00
#
_symmetry.space_group_name_H-M   'P 1'
#
loop_
_entity.id
_entity.type
_entity.pdbx_description
1 polymer ?
#
loop_
_entity_poly.entity_id
_entity_poly.type
_entity_poly.pdbx_seq_one_letter_code
_entity_poly.pdbx_strand_id
1 'polypeptide(L)'
;MIRALVVAILLLLGVVVWQRASVSNAHRAADQTAWSRDAMERERDAARAEANAVTETLKAERGSAAAANNLASKYEKEKDDAQKASDRLIADLRTGNQRLHQRWQASVATAELSAATAAASQPDGRADDRIESAGRAIGAAAQCDAQVRALQSYALLCSGGAR
;
A
#
# COMPACT_ATOMS: atom_id res chain seq x y z
N MET A 1 96.05 9.10 8.70
CA MET A 1 95.22 7.88 8.81
C MET A 1 93.98 8.09 9.68
N ILE A 2 94.10 8.61 10.91
CA ILE A 2 92.95 8.84 11.81
C ILE A 2 91.87 9.77 11.21
N ARG A 3 92.26 10.89 10.57
CA ARG A 3 91.31 11.84 9.96
C ARG A 3 90.45 11.23 8.84
N ALA A 4 91.03 10.36 8.00
CA ALA A 4 90.32 9.69 6.92
C ALA A 4 89.31 8.65 7.46
N LEU A 5 89.67 7.93 8.53
CA LEU A 5 88.76 6.99 9.20
C LEU A 5 87.57 7.71 9.84
N VAL A 6 87.78 8.86 10.48
CA VAL A 6 86.70 9.66 11.07
C VAL A 6 85.71 10.12 10.00
N VAL A 7 86.19 10.60 8.85
CA VAL A 7 85.33 11.02 7.74
C VAL A 7 84.55 9.83 7.16
N ALA A 8 85.19 8.68 6.98
CA ALA A 8 84.52 7.47 6.50
C ALA A 8 83.41 6.99 7.44
N ILE A 9 83.65 7.04 8.76
CA ILE A 9 82.65 6.69 9.77
C ILE A 9 81.47 7.66 9.74
N LEU A 10 81.73 8.97 9.62
CA LEU A 10 80.66 9.97 9.53
C LEU A 10 79.81 9.79 8.27
N LEU A 11 80.42 9.47 7.13
CA LEU A 11 79.69 9.17 5.90
C LEU A 11 78.83 7.92 6.03
N LEU A 12 79.35 6.86 6.64
CA LEU A 12 78.58 5.63 6.89
C LEU A 12 77.41 5.88 7.84
N LEU A 13 77.60 6.67 8.90
CA LEU A 13 76.52 7.06 9.80
C LEU A 13 75.45 7.90 9.07
N GLY A 14 75.85 8.81 8.18
CA GLY A 14 74.93 9.58 7.34
C GLY A 14 74.07 8.68 6.44
N VAL A 15 74.68 7.66 5.82
CA VAL A 15 73.98 6.69 4.97
C VAL A 15 72.99 5.85 5.79
N VAL A 16 73.39 5.37 6.98
CA VAL A 16 72.53 4.58 7.86
C VAL A 16 71.32 5.41 8.33
N VAL A 17 71.51 6.68 8.67
CA VAL A 17 70.41 7.58 9.06
C VAL A 17 69.48 7.83 7.88
N TRP A 18 70.00 8.05 6.67
CA TRP A 18 69.19 8.27 5.47
C TRP A 18 68.36 7.03 5.09
N GLN A 19 68.96 5.83 5.13
CA GLN A 19 68.25 4.57 4.87
C GLN A 19 67.16 4.29 5.91
N ARG A 20 67.41 4.59 7.18
CA ARG A 20 66.37 4.43 8.23
C ARG A 20 65.25 5.45 8.09
N ALA A 21 65.57 6.69 7.74
CA ALA A 21 64.56 7.73 7.51
C ALA A 21 63.69 7.42 6.28
N SER A 22 64.27 6.91 5.19
CA SER A 22 63.53 6.56 3.97
C SER A 22 62.57 5.39 4.18
N VAL A 23 63.00 4.33 4.88
CA VAL A 23 62.15 3.19 5.23
C VAL A 23 61.02 3.59 6.18
N SER A 24 61.32 4.42 7.20
CA SER A 24 60.29 4.94 8.10
C SER A 24 59.24 5.78 7.37
N ASN A 25 59.66 6.62 6.42
CA ASN A 25 58.75 7.40 5.60
C ASN A 25 57.91 6.53 4.65
N ALA A 26 58.48 5.46 4.10
CA ALA A 26 57.76 4.50 3.26
C ALA A 26 56.66 3.76 4.04
N HIS A 27 56.95 3.32 5.27
CA HIS A 27 55.95 2.70 6.14
C HIS A 27 54.82 3.67 6.49
N ARG A 28 55.13 4.91 6.87
CA ARG A 28 54.11 5.92 7.17
C ARG A 28 53.22 6.24 5.96
N ALA A 29 53.79 6.28 4.75
CA ALA A 29 53.02 6.48 3.53
C ALA A 29 52.11 5.28 3.22
N ALA A 30 52.60 4.05 3.41
CA ALA A 30 51.81 2.84 3.26
C ALA A 30 50.67 2.80 4.29
N ASP A 31 50.94 3.13 5.55
CA ASP A 31 49.92 3.20 6.59
C ASP A 31 48.88 4.26 6.23
N GLN A 32 49.30 5.49 5.89
CA GLN A 32 48.37 6.57 5.57
C GLN A 32 47.45 6.24 4.38
N THR A 33 47.96 5.54 3.36
CA THR A 33 47.14 5.05 2.25
C THR A 33 46.17 3.94 2.70
N ALA A 34 46.58 3.02 3.58
CA ALA A 34 45.70 2.01 4.16
C ALA A 34 44.56 2.66 4.98
N TRP A 35 44.89 3.59 5.89
CA TRP A 35 43.90 4.34 6.67
C TRP A 35 42.88 5.07 5.79
N SER A 36 43.34 5.68 4.70
CA SER A 36 42.45 6.37 3.75
C SER A 36 41.53 5.41 3.00
N ARG A 37 42.00 4.22 2.64
CA ARG A 37 41.19 3.19 1.98
C ARG A 37 40.14 2.63 2.94
N ASP A 38 40.54 2.31 4.17
CA ASP A 38 39.63 1.81 5.20
C ASP A 38 38.57 2.86 5.58
N ALA A 39 38.90 4.16 5.53
CA ALA A 39 37.94 5.23 5.72
C ALA A 39 36.92 5.28 4.56
N MET A 40 37.41 5.26 3.31
CA MET A 40 36.56 5.27 2.10
C MET A 40 35.66 4.02 2.01
N GLU A 41 36.17 2.84 2.39
CA GLU A 41 35.37 1.61 2.43
C GLU A 41 34.26 1.70 3.47
N ARG A 42 34.57 2.23 4.67
CA ARG A 42 33.57 2.47 5.71
C ARG A 42 32.50 3.46 5.28
N GLU A 43 32.88 4.57 4.64
CA GLU A 43 31.93 5.55 4.10
C GLU A 43 31.04 4.94 3.02
N ARG A 44 31.62 4.17 2.09
CA ARG A 44 30.87 3.46 1.05
C ARG A 44 29.88 2.46 1.66
N ASP A 45 30.32 1.68 2.64
CA ASP A 45 29.50 0.64 3.24
C ASP A 45 28.38 1.27 4.09
N ALA A 46 28.64 2.38 4.77
CA ALA A 46 27.63 3.19 5.45
C ALA A 46 26.59 3.74 4.45
N ALA A 47 27.05 4.38 3.36
CA ALA A 47 26.16 4.90 2.33
C ALA A 47 25.31 3.80 1.67
N ARG A 48 25.88 2.61 1.48
CA ARG A 48 25.16 1.45 0.94
C ARG A 48 24.11 0.91 1.93
N ALA A 49 24.45 0.87 3.22
CA ALA A 49 23.50 0.49 4.27
C ALA A 49 22.32 1.48 4.33
N GLU A 50 22.58 2.78 4.26
CA GLU A 50 21.55 3.82 4.19
C GLU A 50 20.68 3.69 2.94
N ALA A 51 21.29 3.51 1.77
CA ALA A 51 20.55 3.32 0.51
C ALA A 51 19.66 2.06 0.54
N ASN A 52 20.15 0.97 1.12
CA ASN A 52 19.37 -0.25 1.30
C ASN A 52 18.18 -0.01 2.26
N ALA A 53 18.40 0.68 3.38
CA ALA A 53 17.33 1.01 4.32
C ALA A 53 16.24 1.89 3.68
N VAL A 54 16.65 2.89 2.89
CA VAL A 54 15.71 3.74 2.12
C VAL A 54 14.96 2.93 1.06
N THR A 55 15.63 1.99 0.40
CA THR A 55 15.01 1.16 -0.63
C THR A 55 13.95 0.23 -0.02
N GLU A 56 14.25 -0.40 1.12
CA GLU A 56 13.30 -1.27 1.80
C GLU A 56 12.09 -0.51 2.34
N THR A 57 12.30 0.66 2.94
CA THR A 57 11.20 1.54 3.39
C THR A 57 10.32 1.97 2.21
N LEU A 58 10.91 2.44 1.11
CA LEU A 58 10.17 2.83 -0.08
C LEU A 58 9.39 1.66 -0.71
N LYS A 59 9.97 0.45 -0.69
CA LYS A 59 9.30 -0.76 -1.16
C LYS A 59 8.10 -1.11 -0.31
N ALA A 60 8.22 -1.01 1.02
CA ALA A 60 7.10 -1.21 1.94
C ALA A 60 5.99 -0.17 1.72
N GLU A 61 6.35 1.11 1.58
CA GLU A 61 5.41 2.19 1.29
C GLU A 61 4.67 1.97 -0.04
N ARG A 62 5.39 1.64 -1.11
CA ARG A 62 4.80 1.33 -2.41
C ARG A 62 3.89 0.10 -2.35
N GLY A 63 4.27 -0.93 -1.61
CA GLY A 63 3.45 -2.11 -1.39
C GLY A 63 2.13 -1.78 -0.69
N SER A 64 2.21 -0.98 0.38
CA SER A 64 1.03 -0.50 1.11
C SER A 64 0.12 0.36 0.24
N ALA A 65 0.69 1.32 -0.51
CA ALA A 65 -0.06 2.17 -1.43
C ALA A 65 -0.75 1.37 -2.54
N ALA A 66 -0.06 0.39 -3.12
CA ALA A 66 -0.64 -0.49 -4.15
C ALA A 66 -1.81 -1.31 -3.59
N ALA A 67 -1.67 -1.85 -2.38
CA ALA A 67 -2.72 -2.61 -1.72
C ALA A 67 -3.95 -1.73 -1.38
N ALA A 68 -3.73 -0.50 -0.89
CA ALA A 68 -4.79 0.47 -0.64
C ALA A 68 -5.53 0.87 -1.94
N ASN A 69 -4.79 1.13 -3.02
CA ASN A 69 -5.37 1.46 -4.32
C ASN A 69 -6.21 0.31 -4.90
N ASN A 70 -5.73 -0.93 -4.77
CA ASN A 70 -6.49 -2.11 -5.19
C ASN A 70 -7.78 -2.27 -4.37
N LEU A 71 -7.73 -2.04 -3.06
CA LEU A 71 -8.91 -2.08 -2.20
C LEU A 71 -9.94 -1.01 -2.60
N ALA A 72 -9.49 0.22 -2.86
CA ALA A 72 -10.35 1.31 -3.31
C ALA A 72 -11.03 0.99 -4.64
N SER A 73 -10.26 0.48 -5.62
CA SER A 73 -10.79 0.05 -6.92
C SER A 73 -11.84 -1.06 -6.78
N LYS A 74 -11.58 -2.05 -5.91
CA LYS A 74 -12.53 -3.13 -5.62
C LYS A 74 -13.82 -2.60 -4.99
N TYR A 75 -13.71 -1.68 -4.03
CA TYR A 75 -14.87 -1.06 -3.40
C TYR A 75 -15.74 -0.29 -4.39
N GLU A 76 -15.13 0.52 -5.26
CA GLU A 76 -15.86 1.26 -6.29
C GLU A 76 -16.57 0.32 -7.28
N LYS A 77 -15.92 -0.78 -7.66
CA LYS A 77 -16.54 -1.82 -8.48
C LYS A 77 -17.72 -2.48 -7.77
N GLU A 78 -17.57 -2.87 -6.51
CA GLU A 78 -18.64 -3.50 -5.74
C GLU A 78 -19.85 -2.57 -5.57
N LYS A 79 -19.63 -1.25 -5.45
CA LYS A 79 -20.70 -0.24 -5.42
C LYS A 79 -21.46 -0.17 -6.75
N ASP A 80 -20.74 -0.15 -7.87
CA ASP A 80 -21.34 -0.14 -9.21
C ASP A 80 -22.10 -1.45 -9.50
N ASP A 81 -21.50 -2.60 -9.14
CA ASP A 81 -22.14 -3.92 -9.27
C ASP A 81 -23.41 -4.02 -8.42
N ALA A 82 -23.40 -3.46 -7.20
CA ALA A 82 -24.59 -3.40 -6.33
C ALA A 82 -25.71 -2.55 -6.95
N GLN A 83 -25.38 -1.42 -7.58
CA GLN A 83 -26.36 -0.59 -8.28
C GLN A 83 -26.96 -1.35 -9.47
N LYS A 84 -26.12 -1.94 -10.32
CA LYS A 84 -26.57 -2.73 -11.47
C LYS A 84 -27.44 -3.92 -11.08
N ALA A 85 -27.10 -4.58 -9.97
CA ALA A 85 -27.90 -5.67 -9.43
C ALA A 85 -29.29 -5.20 -8.96
N SER A 86 -29.36 -4.03 -8.30
CA SER A 86 -30.62 -3.40 -7.90
C SER A 86 -31.47 -3.02 -9.12
N ASP A 87 -30.87 -2.40 -10.13
CA ASP A 87 -31.57 -2.00 -11.36
C ASP A 87 -32.12 -3.22 -12.12
N ARG A 88 -31.32 -4.30 -12.21
CA ARG A 88 -31.77 -5.57 -12.80
C ARG A 88 -32.93 -6.17 -12.00
N LEU A 89 -32.84 -6.17 -10.67
CA LEU A 89 -33.92 -6.69 -9.81
C LEU A 89 -35.22 -5.91 -10.03
N ILE A 90 -35.16 -4.57 -10.12
CA ILE A 90 -36.33 -3.73 -10.42
C ILE A 90 -36.94 -4.11 -11.78
N ALA A 91 -36.11 -4.30 -12.81
CA ALA A 91 -36.57 -4.71 -14.13
C ALA A 91 -37.22 -6.10 -14.12
N ASP A 92 -36.62 -7.06 -13.41
CA ASP A 92 -37.16 -8.42 -13.28
C ASP A 92 -38.49 -8.44 -12.50
N LEU A 93 -38.64 -7.58 -11.50
CA LEU A 93 -39.91 -7.41 -10.77
C LEU A 93 -41.00 -6.77 -11.65
N ARG A 94 -40.67 -5.78 -12.48
CA ARG A 94 -41.62 -5.14 -13.42
C ARG A 94 -42.11 -6.09 -14.51
N THR A 95 -41.20 -6.91 -15.04
CA THR A 95 -41.52 -7.90 -16.07
C THR A 95 -42.16 -9.18 -15.50
N GLY A 96 -42.22 -9.31 -14.18
CA GLY A 96 -42.78 -10.48 -13.50
C GLY A 96 -41.88 -11.72 -13.52
N ASN A 97 -40.64 -11.60 -14.00
CA ASN A 97 -39.61 -12.64 -13.94
C ASN A 97 -39.22 -12.99 -12.50
N GLN A 98 -39.30 -12.01 -11.61
CA GLN A 98 -39.19 -12.22 -10.17
C GLN A 98 -40.46 -11.78 -9.44
N ARG A 99 -40.66 -12.36 -8.26
CA ARG A 99 -41.79 -12.05 -7.39
C ARG A 99 -41.32 -11.84 -5.97
N LEU A 100 -41.81 -10.77 -5.34
CA LEU A 100 -41.59 -10.51 -3.92
C LEU A 100 -42.17 -11.65 -3.07
N HIS A 101 -41.61 -11.87 -1.89
CA HIS A 101 -42.04 -12.96 -1.01
C HIS A 101 -43.52 -12.83 -0.60
N GLN A 102 -44.19 -13.95 -0.32
CA GLN A 102 -45.62 -14.01 -0.01
C GLN A 102 -46.06 -13.07 1.10
N ARG A 103 -45.24 -12.83 2.14
CA ARG A 103 -45.59 -11.87 3.20
C ARG A 103 -45.71 -10.44 2.68
N TRP A 104 -44.89 -10.08 1.71
CA TRP A 104 -44.95 -8.79 1.01
C TRP A 104 -46.09 -8.78 -0.01
N GLN A 105 -46.38 -9.92 -0.64
CA GLN A 105 -47.55 -10.05 -1.51
C GLN A 105 -48.88 -10.03 -0.75
N ALA A 106 -48.94 -10.53 0.49
CA ALA A 106 -50.14 -10.53 1.32
C ALA A 106 -50.47 -9.11 1.80
N SER A 107 -49.45 -8.34 2.20
CA SER A 107 -49.63 -6.89 2.38
C SER A 107 -50.05 -6.19 1.09
N VAL A 108 -49.58 -6.67 -0.09
CA VAL A 108 -50.02 -6.17 -1.40
C VAL A 108 -51.48 -6.53 -1.66
N ALA A 109 -51.94 -7.76 -1.44
CA ALA A 109 -53.33 -8.14 -1.66
C ALA A 109 -54.30 -7.35 -0.77
N THR A 110 -53.95 -7.13 0.51
CA THR A 110 -54.76 -6.32 1.42
C THR A 110 -54.69 -4.82 1.09
N ALA A 111 -53.53 -4.34 0.62
CA ALA A 111 -53.36 -2.98 0.14
C ALA A 111 -54.06 -2.75 -1.21
N GLU A 112 -54.10 -3.74 -2.10
CA GLU A 112 -54.83 -3.74 -3.37
C GLU A 112 -56.32 -3.83 -3.17
N LEU A 113 -56.81 -4.57 -2.16
CA LEU A 113 -58.22 -4.56 -1.78
C LEU A 113 -58.64 -3.18 -1.23
N SER A 114 -57.78 -2.59 -0.39
CA SER A 114 -57.97 -1.23 0.12
C SER A 114 -57.83 -0.17 -0.99
N ALA A 115 -56.94 -0.42 -1.96
CA ALA A 115 -56.68 0.46 -3.10
C ALA A 115 -57.72 0.29 -4.20
N ALA A 116 -58.33 -0.87 -4.44
CA ALA A 116 -59.44 -1.05 -5.37
C ALA A 116 -60.67 -0.24 -4.92
N THR A 117 -60.83 -0.11 -3.60
CA THR A 117 -61.83 0.78 -2.99
C THR A 117 -61.49 2.27 -3.21
N ALA A 118 -60.21 2.64 -3.33
CA ALA A 118 -59.74 4.01 -3.58
C ALA A 118 -59.50 4.34 -5.08
N ALA A 119 -59.25 3.33 -5.92
CA ALA A 119 -58.94 3.42 -7.35
C ALA A 119 -60.20 3.56 -8.21
N ALA A 120 -61.39 3.31 -7.62
CA ALA A 120 -62.63 3.91 -8.12
C ALA A 120 -62.55 5.45 -8.22
N SER A 121 -61.48 6.09 -7.73
CA SER A 121 -61.28 7.55 -7.73
C SER A 121 -59.96 8.04 -8.37
N GLN A 122 -58.94 7.21 -8.68
CA GLN A 122 -57.66 7.69 -9.25
C GLN A 122 -56.79 6.58 -9.90
N PRO A 123 -55.87 6.88 -10.86
CA PRO A 123 -55.03 5.88 -11.52
C PRO A 123 -53.88 5.33 -10.63
N ASP A 124 -53.49 4.08 -10.90
CA ASP A 124 -52.68 3.19 -10.03
C ASP A 124 -51.15 3.41 -10.08
N GLY A 125 -50.67 4.61 -9.72
CA GLY A 125 -49.22 4.89 -9.61
C GLY A 125 -48.50 4.17 -8.45
N ARG A 126 -49.25 3.57 -7.50
CA ARG A 126 -48.68 3.01 -6.27
C ARG A 126 -47.99 1.66 -6.46
N ALA A 127 -48.29 0.92 -7.52
CA ALA A 127 -47.65 -0.38 -7.77
C ALA A 127 -46.17 -0.24 -8.16
N ASP A 128 -45.88 0.70 -9.06
CA ASP A 128 -44.51 1.00 -9.51
C ASP A 128 -43.65 1.59 -8.37
N ASP A 129 -44.21 2.49 -7.56
CA ASP A 129 -43.52 3.06 -6.39
C ASP A 129 -43.03 2.00 -5.41
N ARG A 130 -43.79 0.91 -5.24
CA ARG A 130 -43.42 -0.20 -4.34
C ARG A 130 -42.26 -1.02 -4.89
N ILE A 131 -42.28 -1.32 -6.18
CA ILE A 131 -41.20 -2.07 -6.84
C ILE A 131 -39.91 -1.26 -6.76
N GLU A 132 -39.97 0.03 -7.07
CA GLU A 132 -38.82 0.91 -6.93
C GLU A 132 -38.35 1.05 -5.49
N SER A 133 -39.27 1.16 -4.52
CA SER A 133 -38.91 1.22 -3.10
C SER A 133 -38.20 -0.05 -2.63
N ALA A 134 -38.66 -1.22 -3.05
CA ALA A 134 -38.01 -2.49 -2.71
C ALA A 134 -36.60 -2.57 -3.33
N GLY A 135 -36.48 -2.20 -4.60
CA GLY A 135 -35.19 -2.14 -5.29
C GLY A 135 -34.20 -1.19 -4.61
N ARG A 136 -34.63 0.03 -4.26
CA ARG A 136 -33.81 1.01 -3.52
C ARG A 136 -33.35 0.47 -2.17
N ALA A 137 -34.24 -0.16 -1.40
CA ALA A 137 -33.89 -0.71 -0.09
C ALA A 137 -32.85 -1.84 -0.20
N ILE A 138 -33.02 -2.76 -1.17
CA ILE A 138 -32.08 -3.86 -1.40
C ILE A 138 -30.74 -3.34 -1.93
N GLY A 139 -30.77 -2.36 -2.85
CA GLY A 139 -29.57 -1.70 -3.36
C GLY A 139 -28.79 -1.00 -2.25
N ALA A 140 -29.47 -0.24 -1.39
CA ALA A 140 -28.85 0.41 -0.24
C ALA A 140 -28.22 -0.60 0.73
N ALA A 141 -28.90 -1.72 1.00
CA ALA A 141 -28.35 -2.79 1.83
C ALA A 141 -27.07 -3.41 1.20
N ALA A 142 -27.09 -3.68 -0.10
CA ALA A 142 -25.92 -4.22 -0.82
C ALA A 142 -24.73 -3.24 -0.81
N GLN A 143 -24.98 -1.94 -0.94
CA GLN A 143 -23.94 -0.91 -0.83
C GLN A 143 -23.38 -0.83 0.61
N CYS A 144 -24.22 -0.95 1.63
CA CYS A 144 -23.78 -1.01 3.02
C CYS A 144 -22.90 -2.24 3.27
N ASP A 145 -23.27 -3.41 2.75
CA ASP A 145 -22.47 -4.62 2.83
C ASP A 145 -21.10 -4.46 2.15
N ALA A 146 -21.06 -3.85 0.97
CA ALA A 146 -19.81 -3.54 0.27
C ALA A 146 -18.93 -2.59 1.12
N GLN A 147 -19.53 -1.59 1.74
CA GLN A 147 -18.81 -0.67 2.63
C GLN A 147 -18.24 -1.38 3.86
N VAL A 148 -19.03 -2.25 4.52
CA VAL A 148 -18.56 -3.02 5.68
C VAL A 148 -17.39 -3.93 5.30
N ARG A 149 -17.49 -4.64 4.16
CA ARG A 149 -16.39 -5.50 3.67
C ARG A 149 -15.13 -4.69 3.35
N ALA A 150 -15.28 -3.51 2.75
CA ALA A 150 -14.17 -2.62 2.45
C ALA A 150 -13.48 -2.13 3.73
N LEU A 151 -14.26 -1.70 4.73
CA LEU A 151 -13.74 -1.27 6.03
C LEU A 151 -13.04 -2.39 6.78
N GLN A 152 -13.59 -3.61 6.79
CA GLN A 152 -12.94 -4.78 7.38
C GLN A 152 -11.63 -5.11 6.67
N SER A 153 -11.61 -5.06 5.34
CA SER A 153 -10.40 -5.29 4.55
C SER A 153 -9.34 -4.22 4.82
N TYR A 154 -9.74 -2.96 4.98
CA TYR A 154 -8.85 -1.86 5.33
C TYR A 154 -8.28 -2.02 6.75
N ALA A 155 -9.10 -2.41 7.72
CA ALA A 155 -8.64 -2.71 9.08
C ALA A 155 -7.61 -3.84 9.10
N LEU A 156 -7.85 -4.91 8.31
CA LEU A 156 -6.88 -6.00 8.14
C LEU A 156 -5.57 -5.50 7.52
N LEU A 157 -5.64 -4.68 6.47
CA LEU A 157 -4.48 -4.06 5.83
C LEU A 157 -3.64 -3.26 6.84
N CYS A 158 -4.29 -2.45 7.68
CA CYS A 158 -3.62 -1.64 8.69
C CYS A 158 -3.01 -2.50 9.82
N SER A 159 -3.72 -3.55 10.26
CA SER A 159 -3.26 -4.44 11.32
C SER A 159 -2.11 -5.36 10.90
N GLY A 160 -2.01 -5.69 9.60
CA GLY A 160 -0.94 -6.50 9.02
C GLY A 160 0.37 -5.76 8.81
N GLY A 161 0.38 -4.42 8.89
CA GLY A 161 1.57 -3.57 8.77
C GLY A 161 2.33 -3.32 10.08
N ALA A 162 1.90 -3.91 11.20
CA ALA A 162 2.46 -3.69 12.55
C ALA A 162 3.30 -4.87 13.07
N ARG A 163 3.89 -5.69 12.20
CA ARG A 163 4.81 -6.76 12.61
C ARG A 163 6.14 -6.67 11.90
#